data_AF-A0A9E0HBD8-F1
#
_entry.id   AF-A0A9E0HBD8-F1
#
_cell.length_a   1.000
_cell.length_b   1.000
_cell.length_c   1.000
_cell.angle_alpha   90.00
_cell.angle_beta   90.00
_cell.angle_gamma   90.00
#
_symmetry.space_group_name_H-M   'P 1'
#
loop_
_entity.id
_entity.type
_entity.pdbx_description
1 polymer ?
#
loop_
_entity_poly.entity_id
_entity_poly.type
_entity_poly.pdbx_seq_one_letter_code
_entity_poly.pdbx_strand_id
1 'polypeptide(L)'
;MRRMLLASVALGALALLWGRWAWPAHRLVRGYGGDVAAAMLVYALAAERVERRRGRAAIAAVVAGGLEVAQAFHDGHGGLAGELVLGASFDAWDLVAYAIGIAVAVGVDTWHRRAGAAPGQVSRTSPA
;
A
#
# COMPACT_ATOMS: atom_id res chain seq x y z
N MET A 1 -1.52 -11.69 -6.78
CA MET A 1 -0.89 -10.92 -5.69
C MET A 1 0.56 -10.56 -5.99
N ARG A 2 1.37 -11.50 -6.45
CA ARG A 2 2.79 -11.29 -6.83
C ARG A 2 3.09 -10.05 -7.71
N ARG A 3 2.25 -9.74 -8.72
CA ARG A 3 2.39 -8.52 -9.55
C ARG A 3 2.18 -7.22 -8.76
N MET A 4 1.29 -7.25 -7.76
CA MET A 4 1.01 -6.10 -6.89
C MET A 4 2.14 -5.90 -5.89
N LEU A 5 2.70 -6.97 -5.32
CA LEU A 5 3.92 -6.91 -4.50
C LEU A 5 5.07 -6.23 -5.27
N LEU A 6 5.33 -6.67 -6.50
CA LEU A 6 6.37 -6.09 -7.35
C LEU A 6 6.08 -4.61 -7.69
N ALA A 7 4.83 -4.27 -7.99
CA ALA A 7 4.44 -2.89 -8.25
C ALA A 7 4.63 -2.00 -7.01
N SER A 8 4.26 -2.46 -5.82
CA SER A 8 4.47 -1.72 -4.57
C SER A 8 5.95 -1.50 -4.27
N VAL A 9 6.77 -2.54 -4.45
CA VAL A 9 8.23 -2.43 -4.27
C VAL A 9 8.85 -1.48 -5.30
N ALA A 10 8.43 -1.58 -6.56
CA ALA A 10 8.90 -0.68 -7.61
C ALA A 10 8.49 0.78 -7.35
N LEU A 11 7.26 1.02 -6.92
CA LEU A 11 6.78 2.36 -6.53
C LEU A 11 7.56 2.92 -5.34
N GLY A 12 7.79 2.11 -4.30
CA GLY A 12 8.59 2.52 -3.14
C GLY A 12 10.04 2.83 -3.52
N ALA A 13 10.67 1.95 -4.30
CA ALA A 13 12.02 2.18 -4.81
C ALA A 13 12.09 3.43 -5.71
N LEU A 14 11.09 3.64 -6.56
CA LEU A 14 10.99 4.81 -7.42
C LEU A 14 10.82 6.09 -6.60
N ALA A 15 9.97 6.11 -5.58
CA ALA A 15 9.83 7.24 -4.66
C ALA A 15 11.16 7.56 -3.95
N LEU A 16 11.89 6.52 -3.50
CA LEU A 16 13.21 6.68 -2.89
C LEU A 16 14.28 7.18 -3.86
N LEU A 17 14.22 6.78 -5.13
CA LEU A 17 15.18 7.19 -6.17
C LEU A 17 14.88 8.61 -6.68
N TRP A 18 13.61 8.93 -6.90
CA TRP A 18 13.17 10.23 -7.40
C TRP A 18 13.28 11.32 -6.33
N GLY A 19 13.08 10.97 -5.06
CA GLY A 19 13.28 11.87 -3.92
C GLY A 19 14.72 12.36 -3.73
N ARG A 20 15.69 11.81 -4.47
CA ARG A 20 17.10 12.22 -4.51
C ARG A 20 17.35 13.33 -5.52
N TRP A 21 16.42 13.52 -6.47
CA TRP A 21 16.54 14.52 -7.52
C TRP A 21 15.80 15.79 -7.09
N ALA A 22 16.52 16.90 -6.97
CA ALA A 22 16.07 18.17 -6.39
C ALA A 22 15.04 18.93 -7.26
N TRP A 23 13.86 18.36 -7.48
CA TRP A 23 12.75 19.02 -8.19
C TRP A 23 11.74 19.62 -7.18
N PRO A 24 11.05 20.74 -7.48
CA PRO A 24 10.02 21.30 -6.59
C PRO A 24 8.88 20.32 -6.24
N ALA A 25 8.65 19.29 -7.05
CA ALA A 25 7.71 18.20 -6.76
C ALA A 25 8.20 17.20 -5.69
N HIS A 26 9.42 17.35 -5.16
CA HIS A 26 10.04 16.38 -4.24
C HIS A 26 9.21 16.15 -2.98
N ARG A 27 8.56 17.16 -2.39
CA ARG A 27 7.80 16.99 -1.15
C ARG A 27 6.56 16.11 -1.35
N LEU A 28 5.84 16.32 -2.46
CA LEU A 28 4.63 15.57 -2.78
C LEU A 28 4.91 14.12 -3.15
N VAL A 29 5.95 13.86 -3.95
CA VAL A 29 6.27 12.50 -4.41
C VAL A 29 7.04 11.70 -3.36
N ARG A 30 7.96 12.33 -2.61
CA ARG A 30 8.76 11.66 -1.58
C ARG A 30 7.99 11.44 -0.28
N GLY A 31 7.08 12.35 0.10
CA GLY A 31 6.18 12.13 1.24
C GLY A 31 5.18 11.04 0.90
N TYR A 32 4.12 11.41 0.19
CA TYR A 32 2.94 10.55 0.05
C TYR A 32 3.10 9.36 -0.90
N GLY A 33 4.03 9.41 -1.85
CA GLY A 33 4.26 8.31 -2.79
C GLY A 33 4.78 7.05 -2.11
N GLY A 34 5.62 7.22 -1.08
CA GLY A 34 6.11 6.13 -0.25
C GLY A 34 4.98 5.48 0.55
N ASP A 35 4.10 6.29 1.13
CA ASP A 35 2.98 5.82 1.95
C ASP A 35 1.93 5.05 1.15
N VAL A 36 1.59 5.56 -0.04
CA VAL A 36 0.72 4.83 -0.99
C VAL A 36 1.31 3.45 -1.30
N ALA A 37 2.61 3.39 -1.61
CA ALA A 37 3.30 2.14 -1.93
C ALA A 37 3.37 1.19 -0.73
N ALA A 38 3.63 1.72 0.47
CA ALA A 38 3.67 0.96 1.72
C ALA A 38 2.31 0.35 2.05
N ALA A 39 1.22 1.13 1.97
CA ALA A 39 -0.14 0.62 2.17
C ALA A 39 -0.49 -0.50 1.17
N MET A 40 -0.12 -0.33 -0.11
CA MET A 40 -0.32 -1.37 -1.13
C MET A 40 0.50 -2.62 -0.84
N LEU A 41 1.74 -2.48 -0.34
CA LEU A 41 2.61 -3.58 0.06
C LEU A 41 2.00 -4.36 1.22
N VAL A 42 1.57 -3.67 2.29
CA VAL A 42 0.96 -4.32 3.47
C VAL A 42 -0.31 -5.06 3.08
N TYR A 43 -1.17 -4.45 2.24
CA TYR A 43 -2.36 -5.14 1.73
C TYR A 43 -1.98 -6.41 0.95
N ALA A 44 -0.97 -6.33 0.08
CA ALA A 44 -0.52 -7.45 -0.74
C ALA A 44 0.08 -8.58 0.11
N LEU A 45 0.82 -8.25 1.18
CA LEU A 45 1.33 -9.23 2.14
C LEU A 45 0.20 -9.87 2.95
N ALA A 46 -0.76 -9.07 3.43
CA ALA A 46 -1.94 -9.58 4.15
C ALA A 46 -2.75 -10.55 3.28
N ALA A 47 -2.78 -10.32 1.97
CA ALA A 47 -3.48 -11.18 1.02
C ALA A 47 -2.90 -12.59 0.89
N GLU A 48 -1.67 -12.85 1.33
CA GLU A 48 -1.05 -14.18 1.36
C GLU A 48 -1.63 -15.09 2.47
N ARG A 49 -2.19 -14.50 3.53
CA ARG A 49 -2.74 -15.26 4.67
C ARG A 49 -4.20 -14.99 4.99
N VAL A 50 -4.74 -13.88 4.52
CA VAL A 50 -6.12 -13.47 4.80
C VAL A 50 -6.93 -13.55 3.52
N GLU A 51 -7.98 -14.37 3.50
CA GLU A 51 -8.83 -14.53 2.31
C GLU A 51 -9.77 -13.34 2.10
N ARG A 52 -10.35 -12.83 3.20
CA ARG A 52 -11.36 -11.77 3.18
C ARG A 52 -10.71 -10.40 2.92
N ARG A 53 -11.17 -9.71 1.87
CA ARG A 53 -10.72 -8.35 1.51
C ARG A 53 -10.78 -7.35 2.64
N ARG A 54 -11.89 -7.35 3.39
CA ARG A 54 -12.09 -6.46 4.54
C ARG A 54 -11.00 -6.67 5.59
N GLY A 55 -10.59 -7.93 5.83
CA GLY A 55 -9.49 -8.24 6.75
C GLY A 55 -8.14 -7.72 6.27
N ARG A 56 -7.85 -7.85 4.96
CA ARG A 56 -6.62 -7.30 4.35
C ARG A 56 -6.54 -5.78 4.47
N ALA A 57 -7.65 -5.10 4.15
CA ALA A 57 -7.75 -3.64 4.25
C ALA A 57 -7.66 -3.17 5.70
N ALA A 58 -8.28 -3.89 6.65
CA ALA A 58 -8.17 -3.59 8.07
C ALA A 58 -6.73 -3.74 8.57
N ILE A 59 -6.01 -4.80 8.19
CA ILE A 59 -4.59 -4.96 8.53
C ILE A 59 -3.77 -3.80 7.97
N ALA A 60 -3.95 -3.45 6.69
CA ALA A 60 -3.25 -2.33 6.09
C ALA A 60 -3.53 -1.00 6.81
N ALA A 61 -4.78 -0.73 7.17
CA ALA A 61 -5.18 0.47 7.90
C ALA A 61 -4.62 0.50 9.33
N VAL A 62 -4.62 -0.63 10.03
CA VAL A 62 -4.06 -0.73 11.39
C VAL A 62 -2.55 -0.53 11.38
N VAL A 63 -1.84 -1.12 10.41
CA VAL A 63 -0.39 -0.93 10.28
C VAL A 63 -0.06 0.53 9.93
N ALA A 64 -0.78 1.11 8.97
CA ALA A 64 -0.62 2.51 8.57
C ALA A 64 -0.88 3.48 9.74
N GLY A 65 -2.03 3.34 10.41
CA GLY A 65 -2.36 4.17 11.57
C GLY A 65 -1.41 3.93 12.75
N GLY A 66 -0.92 2.70 12.93
CA GLY A 66 0.06 2.37 13.95
C GLY A 66 1.42 3.06 13.73
N LEU A 67 1.85 3.23 12.48
CA LEU A 67 3.08 3.96 12.15
C LEU A 67 2.94 5.47 12.47
N GLU A 68 1.82 6.09 12.10
CA GLU A 68 1.54 7.49 12.44
C GLU A 68 1.43 7.74 13.96
N VAL A 69 0.80 6.81 14.69
CA VAL A 69 0.74 6.89 16.15
C VAL A 69 2.15 6.72 16.73
N ALA A 70 2.95 5.78 16.22
CA ALA A 70 4.32 5.60 16.67
C ALA A 70 5.19 6.84 16.40
N GLN A 71 5.02 7.50 15.26
CA GLN A 71 5.66 8.79 14.95
C GLN A 71 5.26 9.88 15.94
N ALA A 72 3.99 9.96 16.33
CA ALA A 72 3.50 10.97 17.28
C ALA A 72 4.16 10.85 18.67
N PHE A 73 4.65 9.66 19.01
CA PHE A 73 5.37 9.37 20.26
C PHE A 73 6.89 9.16 20.06
N HIS A 74 7.40 9.36 18.84
CA HIS A 74 8.82 9.23 18.55
C HIS A 74 9.48 10.60 18.53
N ASP A 75 10.41 10.81 19.45
CA ASP A 75 11.08 12.11 19.68
C ASP A 75 12.07 12.49 18.55
N GLY A 76 12.10 11.78 17.42
CA GLY A 76 13.01 12.05 16.29
C GLY A 76 14.46 11.57 16.50
N HIS A 77 14.79 10.93 17.64
CA HIS A 77 16.17 10.62 18.03
C HIS A 77 16.77 9.37 17.34
N GLY A 78 16.13 8.81 16.31
CA GLY A 78 16.55 7.57 15.65
C GLY A 78 17.63 7.69 14.55
N GLY A 79 18.14 8.90 14.30
CA GLY A 79 19.06 9.17 13.18
C GLY A 79 18.43 8.90 11.81
N LEU A 80 19.24 8.87 10.74
CA LEU A 80 18.79 8.73 9.35
C LEU A 80 17.91 7.48 9.12
N ALA A 81 18.16 6.39 9.84
CA ALA A 81 17.38 5.16 9.75
C ALA A 81 16.00 5.31 10.41
N GLY A 82 15.92 5.97 11.57
CA GLY A 82 14.64 6.30 12.21
C GLY A 82 13.82 7.25 11.36
N GLU A 83 14.44 8.28 10.78
CA GLU A 83 13.78 9.23 9.88
C GLU A 83 13.28 8.58 8.58
N LEU A 84 14.03 7.62 8.03
CA LEU A 84 13.65 6.91 6.80
C LEU A 84 12.57 5.85 7.03
N VAL A 85 12.51 5.26 8.21
CA VAL A 85 11.58 4.15 8.53
C VAL A 85 10.31 4.66 9.20
N LEU A 86 10.45 5.58 10.14
CA LEU A 86 9.33 6.13 10.89
C LEU A 86 8.89 7.46 10.31
N GLY A 87 9.71 8.27 9.64
CA GLY A 87 9.35 9.66 9.33
C GLY A 87 9.67 10.60 10.50
N ALA A 88 9.62 11.91 10.25
CA ALA A 88 10.08 12.92 11.21
C ALA A 88 8.97 13.44 12.14
N SER A 89 7.71 13.35 11.73
CA SER A 89 6.56 13.89 12.46
C SER A 89 5.27 13.32 11.90
N PHE A 90 4.22 13.26 12.73
CA PHE A 90 2.86 12.95 12.29
C PHE A 90 2.38 13.92 11.19
N ASP A 91 1.85 13.38 10.10
CA ASP A 91 1.18 14.15 9.04
C ASP A 91 -0.19 13.52 8.72
N ALA A 92 -1.26 14.28 8.92
CA ALA A 92 -2.61 13.82 8.59
C ALA A 92 -2.78 13.49 7.09
N TRP A 93 -1.94 14.04 6.22
CA TRP A 93 -1.93 13.68 4.81
C TRP A 93 -1.33 12.31 4.52
N ASP A 94 -0.48 11.77 5.39
CA ASP A 94 0.04 10.40 5.25
C ASP A 94 -1.09 9.39 5.45
N LEU A 95 -2.03 9.65 6.37
CA LEU A 95 -3.26 8.87 6.50
C LEU A 95 -4.10 8.87 5.21
N VAL A 96 -4.18 10.01 4.51
CA VAL A 96 -4.87 10.11 3.22
C VAL A 96 -4.13 9.31 2.16
N ALA A 97 -2.81 9.40 2.12
CA ALA A 97 -1.96 8.63 1.21
C ALA A 97 -2.12 7.11 1.43
N TYR A 98 -2.11 6.66 2.69
CA TYR A 98 -2.38 5.28 3.05
C TYR A 98 -3.79 4.84 2.61
N ALA A 99 -4.81 5.67 2.83
CA ALA A 99 -6.18 5.37 2.39
C ALA A 99 -6.27 5.20 0.86
N ILE A 100 -5.59 6.07 0.11
CA ILE A 100 -5.49 5.96 -1.36
C ILE A 100 -4.81 4.66 -1.76
N GLY A 101 -3.66 4.31 -1.16
CA GLY A 101 -2.96 3.05 -1.43
C GLY A 101 -3.81 1.81 -1.17
N ILE A 102 -4.55 1.79 -0.05
CA ILE A 102 -5.49 0.70 0.26
C ILE A 102 -6.61 0.63 -0.79
N ALA A 103 -7.21 1.77 -1.16
CA ALA A 103 -8.27 1.81 -2.16
C ALA A 103 -7.80 1.29 -3.52
N VAL A 104 -6.60 1.69 -3.95
CA VAL A 104 -5.97 1.20 -5.19
C VAL A 104 -5.75 -0.31 -5.12
N ALA A 105 -5.18 -0.83 -4.02
CA ALA A 105 -4.94 -2.26 -3.85
C ALA A 105 -6.25 -3.09 -3.88
N VAL A 106 -7.30 -2.60 -3.21
CA VAL A 106 -8.63 -3.23 -3.25
C VAL A 106 -9.20 -3.20 -4.67
N GLY A 107 -9.07 -2.08 -5.38
CA GLY A 107 -9.49 -1.92 -6.76
C GLY A 107 -8.83 -2.93 -7.70
N VAL A 108 -7.50 -3.04 -7.64
CA VAL A 108 -6.69 -3.99 -8.43
C VAL A 108 -7.07 -5.43 -8.12
N ASP A 109 -7.19 -5.80 -6.83
CA ASP A 109 -7.65 -7.13 -6.43
C ASP A 109 -9.05 -7.38 -6.99
N THR A 110 -9.95 -6.38 -7.00
CA THR A 110 -11.33 -6.53 -7.52
C THR A 110 -11.32 -6.77 -9.02
N TRP A 111 -10.54 -5.98 -9.75
CA TRP A 111 -10.38 -6.10 -11.19
C TRP A 111 -9.88 -7.50 -11.59
N HIS A 112 -8.83 -8.00 -10.94
CA HIS A 112 -8.28 -9.32 -11.25
C HIS A 112 -9.25 -10.47 -10.96
N ARG A 113 -10.03 -10.39 -9.88
CA ARG A 113 -11.03 -11.44 -9.59
C ARG A 113 -12.20 -11.42 -10.58
N ARG A 114 -12.64 -10.24 -11.01
CA ARG A 114 -13.67 -10.12 -12.06
C ARG A 114 -13.17 -10.62 -13.41
N ALA A 115 -11.93 -10.29 -13.78
CA ALA A 115 -11.31 -10.77 -15.02
C ALA A 115 -11.11 -12.30 -15.03
N GLY A 116 -10.81 -12.91 -13.87
CA GLY A 116 -10.73 -14.36 -13.72
C GLY A 116 -12.10 -15.08 -13.68
N ALA A 117 -13.19 -14.35 -13.44
CA ALA A 117 -14.56 -14.88 -13.41
C ALA A 117 -15.31 -14.72 -14.75
N ALA A 118 -14.59 -14.41 -15.84
CA ALA A 118 -15.19 -14.21 -17.16
C ALA A 118 -16.01 -15.45 -17.63
N PRO A 119 -17.11 -15.22 -18.38
CA PRO A 119 -18.23 -16.15 -18.51
C PRO A 119 -17.93 -17.31 -19.47
N GLY A 120 -17.40 -18.41 -18.95
CA GLY A 120 -17.19 -19.66 -19.70
C GLY A 120 -17.56 -20.95 -18.94
N GLN A 121 -18.00 -20.86 -17.68
CA GLN A 121 -18.29 -22.04 -16.86
C GLN A 121 -19.77 -22.43 -16.77
N VAL A 122 -20.68 -21.71 -17.45
CA VAL A 122 -22.14 -21.98 -17.37
C VAL A 122 -22.60 -23.07 -18.36
N SER A 123 -21.74 -23.59 -19.24
CA SER A 123 -22.15 -24.54 -20.31
C SER A 123 -21.78 -26.02 -20.06
N ARG A 124 -21.48 -26.44 -18.83
CA ARG A 124 -21.34 -27.87 -18.48
C ARG A 124 -22.40 -28.34 -17.48
N THR A 125 -23.66 -28.19 -17.84
CA THR A 125 -24.73 -29.07 -17.38
C THR A 125 -25.58 -29.43 -18.58
N SER A 126 -25.18 -30.46 -19.32
CA SER A 126 -26.11 -31.18 -20.18
C SER A 126 -26.39 -32.52 -19.49
N PRO A 127 -27.65 -32.83 -19.19
CA PRO A 127 -28.06 -34.13 -18.71
C PRO A 127 -28.10 -35.11 -19.89
N ALA A 128 -27.58 -36.32 -19.67
CA ALA A 128 -27.95 -37.53 -20.39
C ALA A 128 -27.67 -38.71 -19.46
#